data_AF-A0A940HWS0-F1
#
_entry.id   AF-A0A940HWS0-F1
#
_cell.length_a   1.000
_cell.length_b   1.000
_cell.length_c   1.000
_cell.angle_alpha   90.00
_cell.angle_beta   90.00
_cell.angle_gamma   90.00
#
_symmetry.space_group_name_H-M   'P 1'
#
loop_
_entity.id
_entity.type
_entity.pdbx_description
1 polymer ?
#
loop_
_entity_poly.entity_id
_entity_poly.type
_entity_poly.pdbx_seq_one_letter_code
_entity_poly.pdbx_strand_id
1 'polypeptide(L)'
;MEYWDQIVTAAMMGTDKAQVNTSDLPEGLKQATAMIFDNTSISKEEQFLQLASLLMNYRQCGVSSLPDPGITSSVAPEEGLPYCSKAAMHLLIEVVDEGLDTLIQLWLHRCMEKQQLIHPSFVPVMLDAALQQKKWQPFVTACCGHRGEWLSRFNPAWEFSAHRSVDDAWQTGTAEQRKQVLRDRRATDPAAAIKMLQAVWSQEDAGTKQGFLEILNENISETDLPFLESLLVEKSKKVKAETIKLMLLIPSSSIIKQYEGTLKKLVTLQKERTLLGMGSKLRLHFAPASNIQKEATELGLEVKSGEAGYSNEEWIYYQLISAVQPAFWEQYLGQPGEKVMELFNADELGKKMMPALVLAAVANKDKRWGELLFYNAGIV
;
A
#
# COMPACT_ATOMS: atom_id res chain seq x y z
N MET A 1 37.69 29.21 20.86
CA MET A 1 38.47 30.38 20.40
C MET A 1 38.36 31.44 21.48
N GLU A 2 39.27 31.43 22.44
CA GLU A 2 39.17 32.23 23.68
C GLU A 2 39.04 33.74 23.42
N TYR A 3 39.56 34.24 22.30
CA TYR A 3 39.47 35.65 21.89
C TYR A 3 38.04 36.13 21.53
N TRP A 4 37.16 35.24 21.06
CA TRP A 4 35.76 35.63 20.78
C TRP A 4 34.97 35.80 22.09
N ASP A 5 35.22 34.92 23.05
CA ASP A 5 34.57 34.98 24.38
C ASP A 5 34.98 36.26 25.13
N GLN A 6 36.22 36.72 24.92
CA GLN A 6 36.71 38.01 25.43
C GLN A 6 35.99 39.20 24.78
N ILE A 7 35.71 39.18 23.48
CA ILE A 7 34.93 40.23 22.79
C ILE A 7 33.51 40.31 23.37
N VAL A 8 32.85 39.16 23.55
CA VAL A 8 31.50 39.08 24.13
C VAL A 8 31.50 39.58 25.57
N THR A 9 32.49 39.18 26.36
CA THR A 9 32.63 39.59 27.76
C THR A 9 32.90 41.10 27.88
N ALA A 10 33.75 41.66 27.02
CA ALA A 10 34.00 43.10 26.97
C ALA A 10 32.73 43.89 26.57
N ALA A 11 31.95 43.39 25.61
CA ALA A 11 30.65 43.99 25.27
C ALA A 11 29.66 43.97 26.45
N MET A 12 29.62 42.88 27.22
CA MET A 12 28.71 42.74 28.36
C MET A 12 29.12 43.60 29.57
N MET A 13 30.42 43.74 29.83
CA MET A 13 30.92 44.54 30.95
C MET A 13 31.02 46.04 30.63
N GLY A 14 31.03 46.39 29.35
CA GLY A 14 31.23 47.74 28.84
C GLY A 14 32.68 48.03 28.49
N THR A 15 32.89 48.74 27.38
CA THR A 15 34.19 49.08 26.76
C THR A 15 35.11 49.90 27.66
N ASP A 16 34.56 50.57 28.68
CA ASP A 16 35.33 51.30 29.68
C ASP A 16 35.84 50.43 30.84
N LYS A 17 35.18 49.30 31.12
CA LYS A 17 35.50 48.43 32.28
C LYS A 17 36.34 47.22 31.89
N ALA A 18 36.28 46.81 30.63
CA ALA A 18 36.95 45.63 30.13
C ALA A 18 37.56 45.89 28.75
N GLN A 19 38.89 45.78 28.68
CA GLN A 19 39.62 45.82 27.41
C GLN A 19 39.90 44.40 26.94
N VAL A 20 39.78 44.18 25.64
CA VAL A 20 40.08 42.88 25.01
C VAL A 20 41.58 42.71 24.95
N ASN A 21 42.09 41.59 25.48
CA ASN A 21 43.52 41.31 25.39
C ASN A 21 43.88 40.90 23.96
N THR A 22 44.75 41.66 23.31
CA THR A 22 45.20 41.38 21.94
C THR A 22 46.52 40.64 21.85
N SER A 23 47.18 40.33 22.98
CA SER A 23 48.50 39.67 22.99
C SER A 23 48.48 38.30 22.30
N ASP A 24 47.36 37.59 22.43
CA ASP A 24 47.21 36.20 22.02
C ASP A 24 46.52 36.06 20.65
N LEU A 25 46.32 37.18 19.95
CA LEU A 25 45.77 37.17 18.60
C LEU A 25 46.79 36.62 17.58
N PRO A 26 46.32 35.91 16.55
CA PRO A 26 47.16 35.42 15.46
C PRO A 26 48.05 36.51 14.86
N GLU A 27 49.28 36.16 14.49
CA GLU A 27 50.28 37.12 13.98
C GLU A 27 49.76 37.98 12.82
N GLY A 28 48.98 37.36 11.91
CA GLY A 28 48.37 38.05 10.77
C GLY A 28 47.36 39.15 11.12
N LEU A 29 46.87 39.20 12.38
CA LEU A 29 45.95 40.23 12.85
C LEU A 29 46.64 41.35 13.63
N LYS A 30 47.88 41.16 14.09
CA LYS A 30 48.57 42.10 15.00
C LYS A 30 48.74 43.50 14.41
N GLN A 31 49.03 43.59 13.12
CA GLN A 31 49.16 44.88 12.43
C GLN A 31 47.82 45.63 12.39
N ALA A 32 46.75 44.95 12.00
CA ALA A 32 45.41 45.54 11.93
C ALA A 32 44.89 45.93 13.31
N THR A 33 45.16 45.12 14.34
CA THR A 33 44.79 45.44 15.73
C THR A 33 45.56 46.65 16.26
N ALA A 34 46.85 46.76 15.95
CA ALA A 34 47.65 47.93 16.33
C ALA A 34 47.10 49.21 15.67
N MET A 35 46.77 49.17 14.38
CA MET A 35 46.15 50.30 13.68
C MET A 35 44.84 50.77 14.33
N ILE A 36 44.03 49.85 14.86
CA ILE A 36 42.77 50.17 15.54
C ILE A 36 43.05 50.87 16.88
N PHE A 37 43.94 50.32 17.71
CA PHE A 37 44.19 50.84 19.07
C PHE A 37 45.10 52.07 19.11
N ASP A 38 46.02 52.23 18.14
CA ASP A 38 46.88 53.41 18.02
C ASP A 38 46.14 54.62 17.46
N ASN A 39 44.94 54.40 16.89
CA ASN A 39 44.10 55.49 16.41
C ASN A 39 43.40 56.20 17.57
N THR A 40 44.06 57.26 18.07
CA THR A 40 43.55 58.11 19.15
C THR A 40 42.45 59.09 18.72
N SER A 41 42.10 59.16 17.42
CA SER A 41 41.02 60.04 16.94
C SER A 41 39.63 59.41 17.03
N ILE A 42 39.53 58.12 17.34
CA ILE A 42 38.27 57.38 17.46
C ILE A 42 38.02 56.97 18.92
N SER A 43 36.75 56.81 19.30
CA SER A 43 36.39 56.44 20.68
C SER A 43 36.72 54.98 20.98
N LYS A 44 36.75 54.61 22.26
CA LYS A 44 36.97 53.23 22.69
C LYS A 44 35.90 52.27 22.17
N GLU A 45 34.65 52.75 22.05
CA GLU A 45 33.53 52.00 21.48
C GLU A 45 33.76 51.70 20.01
N GLU A 46 34.26 52.70 19.27
CA GLU A 46 34.55 52.54 17.85
C GLU A 46 35.77 51.61 17.63
N GLN A 47 36.81 51.73 18.45
CA GLN A 47 37.93 50.76 18.46
C GLN A 47 37.44 49.33 18.73
N PHE A 48 36.54 49.16 19.70
CA PHE A 48 35.94 47.86 20.01
C PHE A 48 35.13 47.31 18.82
N LEU A 49 34.28 48.12 18.18
CA LEU A 49 33.48 47.68 17.03
C LEU A 49 34.35 47.29 15.83
N GLN A 50 35.42 48.04 15.56
CA GLN A 50 36.39 47.70 14.50
C GLN A 50 37.11 46.38 14.82
N LEU A 51 37.53 46.17 16.07
CA LEU A 51 38.13 44.92 16.51
C LEU A 51 37.15 43.74 16.39
N ALA A 52 35.90 43.91 16.83
CA ALA A 52 34.87 42.89 16.74
C ALA A 52 34.58 42.50 15.28
N SER A 53 34.50 43.48 14.37
CA SER A 53 34.35 43.25 12.93
C SER A 53 35.54 42.47 12.35
N LEU A 54 36.77 42.87 12.68
CA LEU A 54 37.99 42.19 12.23
C LEU A 54 38.00 40.72 12.68
N LEU A 55 37.73 40.46 13.96
CA LEU A 55 37.73 39.11 14.52
C LEU A 55 36.57 38.26 14.00
N MET A 56 35.40 38.87 13.77
CA MET A 56 34.27 38.18 13.15
C MET A 56 34.61 37.71 11.73
N ASN A 57 35.17 38.59 10.91
CA ASN A 57 35.59 38.24 9.55
C ASN A 57 36.72 37.20 9.56
N TYR A 58 37.71 37.35 10.43
CA TYR A 58 38.77 36.35 10.58
C TYR A 58 38.21 34.98 10.99
N ARG A 59 37.22 34.93 11.89
CA ARG A 59 36.54 33.68 12.27
C ARG A 59 35.72 33.09 11.13
N GLN A 60 35.07 33.90 10.31
CA GLN A 60 34.27 33.40 9.19
C GLN A 60 35.14 32.93 8.01
N CYS A 61 36.25 33.62 7.74
CA CYS A 61 37.12 33.33 6.59
C CYS A 61 38.31 32.42 6.92
N GLY A 62 38.75 32.36 8.19
CA GLY A 62 39.94 31.62 8.64
C GLY A 62 39.70 30.15 8.98
N VAL A 63 38.48 29.66 8.82
CA VAL A 63 38.16 28.23 9.02
C VAL A 63 38.39 27.50 7.71
N SER A 64 39.58 26.93 7.55
CA SER A 64 39.74 25.80 6.64
C SER A 64 39.22 24.56 7.36
N SER A 65 38.33 23.80 6.73
CA SER A 65 37.93 22.50 7.26
C SER A 65 39.18 21.67 7.52
N LEU A 66 39.35 21.17 8.75
CA LEU A 66 40.37 20.17 9.01
C LEU A 66 40.06 18.99 8.08
N PRO A 67 41.00 18.56 7.22
CA PRO A 67 40.77 17.37 6.41
C PRO A 67 40.61 16.20 7.38
N ASP A 68 39.38 15.67 7.47
CA ASP A 68 39.11 14.43 8.18
C ASP A 68 39.41 13.28 7.19
N PRO A 69 40.51 12.53 7.38
CA PRO A 69 40.85 11.43 6.48
C PRO A 69 39.82 10.29 6.51
N GLY A 70 38.87 10.28 7.46
CA GLY A 70 37.81 9.29 7.58
C GLY A 70 36.54 9.58 6.76
N ILE A 71 36.34 10.81 6.27
CA ILE A 71 35.13 11.17 5.50
C ILE A 71 35.45 11.10 4.01
N THR A 72 35.31 9.91 3.43
CA THR A 72 35.23 9.73 1.98
C THR A 72 33.84 10.17 1.50
N SER A 73 33.65 11.48 1.33
CA SER A 73 32.44 12.00 0.70
C SER A 73 32.46 11.66 -0.79
N SER A 74 31.69 10.67 -1.20
CA SER A 74 31.43 10.41 -2.61
C SER A 74 30.61 11.57 -3.18
N VAL A 75 30.85 11.95 -4.44
CA VAL A 75 30.02 12.96 -5.11
C VAL A 75 28.61 12.41 -5.30
N ALA A 76 27.59 13.24 -5.04
CA ALA A 76 26.20 12.86 -5.29
C ALA A 76 26.02 12.44 -6.77
N PRO A 77 25.32 11.32 -7.05
CA PRO A 77 25.01 10.92 -8.42
C PRO A 77 24.29 12.03 -9.19
N GLU A 78 24.47 12.04 -10.52
CA GLU A 78 23.71 12.94 -11.39
C GLU A 78 22.20 12.62 -11.31
N GLU A 79 21.37 13.64 -11.45
CA GLU A 79 19.91 13.45 -11.45
C GLU A 79 19.44 12.96 -12.82
N GLY A 80 18.50 12.02 -12.83
CA GLY A 80 17.83 11.56 -14.06
C GLY A 80 16.65 12.42 -14.49
N LEU A 81 16.21 13.35 -13.64
CA LEU A 81 15.01 14.18 -13.84
C LEU A 81 15.35 15.67 -13.77
N PRO A 82 14.62 16.54 -14.50
CA PRO A 82 14.85 17.98 -14.47
C PRO A 82 14.39 18.60 -13.15
N TYR A 83 15.07 19.65 -12.71
CA TYR A 83 14.62 20.46 -11.57
C TYR A 83 13.38 21.29 -11.91
N CYS A 84 12.59 21.56 -10.88
CA CYS A 84 11.46 22.49 -10.92
C CYS A 84 11.90 23.88 -11.37
N SER A 85 10.98 24.59 -12.03
CA SER A 85 11.21 25.99 -12.43
C SER A 85 11.36 26.90 -11.20
N LYS A 86 12.00 28.06 -11.40
CA LYS A 86 12.14 29.08 -10.33
C LYS A 86 10.79 29.51 -9.75
N ALA A 87 9.76 29.64 -10.59
CA ALA A 87 8.41 30.00 -10.15
C ALA A 87 7.78 28.92 -9.25
N ALA A 88 7.92 27.65 -9.64
CA ALA A 88 7.42 26.52 -8.84
C ALA A 88 8.15 26.42 -7.49
N MET A 89 9.47 26.66 -7.47
CA MET A 89 10.26 26.69 -6.24
C MET A 89 9.89 27.86 -5.34
N HIS A 90 9.63 29.05 -5.89
CA HIS A 90 9.20 30.21 -5.11
C HIS A 90 7.87 29.93 -4.40
N LEU A 91 6.91 29.35 -5.12
CA LEU A 91 5.64 28.93 -4.53
C LEU A 91 5.82 27.90 -3.43
N LEU A 92 6.70 26.90 -3.62
CA LEU A 92 6.98 25.90 -2.59
C LEU A 92 7.52 26.54 -1.31
N ILE A 93 8.46 27.48 -1.46
CA ILE A 93 9.06 28.19 -0.32
C ILE A 93 7.99 28.96 0.45
N GLU A 94 7.14 29.71 -0.26
CA GLU A 94 6.05 30.48 0.34
C GLU A 94 5.07 29.59 1.12
N VAL A 95 4.60 28.48 0.54
CA VAL A 95 3.66 27.58 1.22
C VAL A 95 4.28 26.83 2.40
N VAL A 96 5.59 26.57 2.36
CA VAL A 96 6.34 25.97 3.48
C VAL A 96 6.52 26.97 4.61
N ASP A 97 6.89 28.22 4.31
CA ASP A 97 7.06 29.28 5.29
C ASP A 97 5.73 29.63 5.99
N GLU A 98 4.61 29.56 5.27
CA GLU A 98 3.27 29.76 5.83
C GLU A 98 2.70 28.52 6.56
N GLY A 99 3.38 27.36 6.49
CA GLY A 99 2.93 26.13 7.14
C GLY A 99 1.64 25.55 6.57
N LEU A 100 1.38 25.73 5.27
CA LEU A 100 0.14 25.30 4.62
C LEU A 100 0.20 23.85 4.15
N ASP A 101 0.08 22.91 5.09
CA ASP A 101 0.21 21.45 4.90
C ASP A 101 -0.50 20.88 3.66
N THR A 102 -1.75 21.30 3.41
CA THR A 102 -2.54 20.80 2.27
C THR A 102 -1.97 21.28 0.94
N LEU A 103 -1.46 22.51 0.87
CA LEU A 103 -0.86 23.06 -0.34
C LEU A 103 0.52 22.46 -0.59
N ILE A 104 1.30 22.20 0.46
CA ILE A 104 2.57 21.48 0.37
C ILE A 104 2.34 20.08 -0.22
N GLN A 105 1.35 19.34 0.28
CA GLN A 105 0.99 18.03 -0.27
C GLN A 105 0.58 18.13 -1.75
N LEU A 106 -0.29 19.08 -2.09
CA LEU A 106 -0.72 19.29 -3.47
C LEU A 106 0.48 19.60 -4.39
N TRP A 107 1.40 20.45 -3.95
CA TRP A 107 2.60 20.80 -4.69
C TRP A 107 3.48 19.58 -4.95
N LEU A 108 3.73 18.76 -3.92
CA LEU A 108 4.55 17.55 -4.03
C LEU A 108 3.94 16.54 -5.02
N HIS A 109 2.61 16.36 -4.99
CA HIS A 109 1.92 15.51 -5.96
C HIS A 109 2.11 16.03 -7.40
N ARG A 110 1.98 17.35 -7.61
CA ARG A 110 2.20 17.95 -8.95
C ARG A 110 3.64 17.81 -9.42
N CYS A 111 4.61 17.93 -8.52
CA CYS A 111 6.03 17.71 -8.82
C CYS A 111 6.28 16.28 -9.32
N MET A 112 5.69 15.29 -8.66
CA MET A 112 5.78 13.88 -9.07
C MET A 112 5.09 13.61 -10.41
N GLU A 113 3.87 14.11 -10.61
CA GLU A 113 3.13 13.98 -11.88
C GLU A 113 3.92 14.55 -13.06
N LYS A 114 4.67 15.64 -12.83
CA LYS A 114 5.52 16.28 -13.85
C LYS A 114 6.91 15.66 -13.97
N GLN A 115 7.23 14.65 -13.15
CA GLN A 115 8.53 14.00 -13.08
C GLN A 115 9.67 15.02 -12.91
N GLN A 116 9.50 15.96 -11.99
CA GLN A 116 10.48 16.99 -11.68
C GLN A 116 11.02 16.83 -10.26
N LEU A 117 12.17 17.47 -10.02
CA LEU A 117 12.85 17.46 -8.72
C LEU A 117 12.86 18.84 -8.06
N ILE A 118 12.79 18.84 -6.74
CA ILE A 118 13.05 20.01 -5.91
C ILE A 118 14.50 20.45 -6.10
N HIS A 119 14.73 21.75 -6.16
CA HIS A 119 16.08 22.27 -6.29
C HIS A 119 16.97 21.83 -5.10
N PRO A 120 18.24 21.44 -5.31
CA PRO A 120 19.06 20.80 -4.27
C PRO A 120 19.22 21.63 -3.00
N SER A 121 19.22 22.97 -3.12
CA SER A 121 19.33 23.88 -1.97
C SER A 121 18.17 23.79 -0.98
N PHE A 122 17.02 23.26 -1.38
CA PHE A 122 15.81 23.16 -0.55
C PHE A 122 15.50 21.72 -0.10
N VAL A 123 16.31 20.75 -0.53
CA VAL A 123 16.16 19.34 -0.15
C VAL A 123 16.25 19.13 1.37
N PRO A 124 17.23 19.70 2.10
CA PRO A 124 17.31 19.53 3.56
C PRO A 124 16.05 19.99 4.29
N VAL A 125 15.49 21.15 3.88
CA VAL A 125 14.27 21.71 4.47
C VAL A 125 13.09 20.74 4.32
N MET A 126 12.94 20.15 3.14
CA MET A 126 11.85 19.21 2.88
C MET A 126 12.05 17.86 3.58
N LEU A 127 13.28 17.38 3.69
CA LEU A 127 13.61 16.18 4.47
C LEU A 127 13.29 16.42 5.96
N ASP A 128 13.66 17.57 6.52
CA ASP A 128 13.31 17.91 7.90
C ASP A 128 11.79 18.03 8.13
N ALA A 129 11.06 18.64 7.18
CA ALA A 129 9.60 18.69 7.24
C ALA A 129 8.97 17.29 7.25
N ALA A 130 9.53 16.36 6.46
CA ALA A 130 9.07 14.97 6.40
C ALA A 130 9.37 14.16 7.68
N LEU A 131 10.28 14.60 8.56
CA LEU A 131 10.45 14.01 9.89
C LEU A 131 9.21 14.23 10.75
N GLN A 132 8.65 15.43 10.70
CA GLN A 132 7.48 15.81 11.49
C GLN A 132 6.19 15.26 10.88
N GLN A 133 6.16 15.12 9.55
CA GLN A 133 4.97 14.71 8.80
C GLN A 133 5.22 13.39 8.07
N LYS A 134 5.05 12.25 8.77
CA LYS A 134 5.32 10.90 8.21
C LYS A 134 4.60 10.61 6.89
N LYS A 135 3.40 11.16 6.70
CA LYS A 135 2.63 11.00 5.46
C LYS A 135 3.33 11.62 4.23
N TRP A 136 4.26 12.56 4.43
CA TRP A 136 4.96 13.24 3.36
C TRP A 136 6.21 12.51 2.89
N GLN A 137 6.73 11.59 3.70
CA GLN A 137 7.99 10.90 3.45
C GLN A 137 8.06 10.27 2.05
N PRO A 138 7.04 9.56 1.53
CA PRO A 138 7.11 9.01 0.17
C PRO A 138 7.21 10.09 -0.91
N PHE A 139 6.44 11.17 -0.77
CA PHE A 139 6.38 12.25 -1.76
C PHE A 139 7.66 13.10 -1.77
N VAL A 140 8.18 13.43 -0.58
CA VAL A 140 9.44 14.15 -0.42
C VAL A 140 10.60 13.33 -0.97
N THR A 141 10.67 12.03 -0.64
CA THR A 141 11.74 11.15 -1.14
C THR A 141 11.73 11.07 -2.68
N ALA A 142 10.55 10.98 -3.29
CA ALA A 142 10.41 10.99 -4.75
C ALA A 142 10.83 12.32 -5.39
N CYS A 143 10.50 13.46 -4.76
CA CYS A 143 10.81 14.78 -5.29
C CYS A 143 12.26 15.24 -5.03
N CYS A 144 13.00 14.60 -4.12
CA CYS A 144 14.38 14.99 -3.79
C CYS A 144 15.47 14.27 -4.60
N GLY A 145 15.12 13.22 -5.35
CA GLY A 145 16.03 12.53 -6.27
C GLY A 145 17.25 11.89 -5.60
N HIS A 146 18.32 11.68 -6.39
CA HIS A 146 19.56 11.06 -5.91
C HIS A 146 20.29 11.93 -4.89
N ARG A 147 20.14 13.26 -4.93
CA ARG A 147 20.69 14.15 -3.90
C ARG A 147 20.02 13.99 -2.55
N GLY A 148 18.71 13.78 -2.49
CA GLY A 148 18.00 13.48 -1.25
C GLY A 148 18.53 12.20 -0.60
N GLU A 149 18.70 11.15 -1.40
CA GLU A 149 19.27 9.87 -0.95
C GLU A 149 20.74 10.00 -0.54
N TRP A 150 21.53 10.75 -1.30
CA TRP A 150 22.91 11.03 -0.96
C TRP A 150 23.02 11.78 0.38
N LEU A 151 22.17 12.80 0.58
CA LEU A 151 22.12 13.57 1.84
C LEU A 151 21.68 12.71 3.03
N SER A 152 20.74 11.77 2.85
CA SER A 152 20.28 10.92 3.96
C SER A 152 21.37 10.02 4.53
N ARG A 153 22.44 9.74 3.78
CA ARG A 153 23.60 8.97 4.29
C ARG A 153 24.42 9.74 5.33
N PHE A 154 24.34 11.07 5.34
CA PHE A 154 25.01 11.94 6.31
C PHE A 154 24.14 12.25 7.52
N ASN A 155 22.83 12.00 7.44
CA ASN A 155 21.88 12.20 8.53
C ASN A 155 20.89 11.01 8.59
N PRO A 156 21.13 10.02 9.47
CA PRO A 156 20.28 8.83 9.59
C PRO A 156 18.79 9.12 9.85
N ALA A 157 18.45 10.30 10.40
CA ALA A 157 17.06 10.68 10.59
C ALA A 157 16.30 10.79 9.26
N TRP A 158 16.98 11.20 8.17
CA TRP A 158 16.41 11.34 6.84
C TRP A 158 16.32 10.04 6.05
N GLU A 159 16.70 8.91 6.65
CA GLU A 159 16.59 7.60 6.02
C GLU A 159 15.14 7.10 6.07
N PHE A 160 14.26 7.71 5.26
CA PHE A 160 12.85 7.34 5.17
C PHE A 160 12.61 6.00 4.45
N SER A 161 13.64 5.44 3.82
CA SER A 161 13.64 4.15 3.13
C SER A 161 12.49 3.96 2.13
N ALA A 162 12.60 4.62 0.97
CA ALA A 162 11.74 4.38 -0.19
C ALA A 162 12.47 4.25 -1.54
N HIS A 163 13.82 4.21 -1.56
CA HIS A 163 14.61 3.94 -2.79
C HIS A 163 15.33 2.60 -2.70
N ARG A 164 14.55 1.55 -2.54
CA ARG A 164 14.93 0.22 -3.01
C ARG A 164 14.31 0.08 -4.40
N SER A 165 15.07 -0.39 -5.38
CA SER A 165 14.49 -0.73 -6.69
C SER A 165 13.26 -1.65 -6.48
N VAL A 166 12.33 -1.72 -7.45
CA VAL A 166 11.18 -2.65 -7.35
C VAL A 166 11.65 -4.06 -6.96
N ASP A 167 12.81 -4.47 -7.49
CA ASP A 167 13.45 -5.74 -7.16
C ASP A 167 13.93 -5.79 -5.70
N ASP A 168 14.61 -4.76 -5.20
CA ASP A 168 15.06 -4.72 -3.81
C ASP A 168 13.88 -4.67 -2.82
N ALA A 169 12.81 -3.93 -3.15
CA ALA A 169 11.59 -3.86 -2.35
C ALA A 169 10.87 -5.21 -2.33
N TRP A 170 10.91 -5.97 -3.42
CA TRP A 170 10.36 -7.32 -3.49
C TRP A 170 11.19 -8.36 -2.74
N GLN A 171 12.52 -8.32 -2.89
CA GLN A 171 13.44 -9.33 -2.36
C GLN A 171 13.76 -9.12 -0.88
N THR A 172 13.82 -7.87 -0.41
CA THR A 172 14.35 -7.53 0.92
C THR A 172 13.46 -6.56 1.70
N GLY A 173 12.35 -6.12 1.12
CA GLY A 173 11.40 -5.20 1.75
C GLY A 173 10.56 -5.86 2.85
N THR A 174 9.91 -5.03 3.65
CA THR A 174 8.92 -5.45 4.64
C THR A 174 7.69 -6.09 3.96
N ALA A 175 6.88 -6.83 4.72
CA ALA A 175 5.68 -7.48 4.18
C ALA A 175 4.73 -6.49 3.46
N GLU A 176 4.52 -5.29 4.02
CA GLU A 176 3.66 -4.27 3.39
C GLU A 176 4.26 -3.66 2.13
N GLN A 177 5.59 -3.47 2.08
CA GLN A 177 6.27 -3.02 0.86
C GLN A 177 6.17 -4.07 -0.25
N ARG A 178 6.38 -5.35 0.08
CA ARG A 178 6.23 -6.46 -0.88
C ARG A 178 4.80 -6.58 -1.40
N LYS A 179 3.80 -6.40 -0.53
CA LYS A 179 2.38 -6.33 -0.94
C LYS A 179 2.12 -5.19 -1.90
N GLN A 180 2.68 -4.00 -1.66
CA GLN A 180 2.50 -2.88 -2.58
C GLN A 180 3.12 -3.15 -3.96
N VAL A 181 4.35 -3.67 -3.99
CA VAL A 181 5.00 -4.09 -5.25
C VAL A 181 4.15 -5.11 -6.00
N LEU A 182 3.58 -6.09 -5.29
CA LEU A 182 2.71 -7.09 -5.90
C LEU A 182 1.41 -6.48 -6.44
N ARG A 183 0.77 -5.54 -5.73
CA ARG A 183 -0.42 -4.83 -6.22
C ARG A 183 -0.12 -4.04 -7.49
N ASP A 184 0.97 -3.27 -7.50
CA ASP A 184 1.35 -2.45 -8.65
C ASP A 184 1.67 -3.34 -9.87
N ARG A 185 2.35 -4.47 -9.64
CA ARG A 185 2.59 -5.46 -10.69
C ARG A 185 1.30 -6.12 -11.15
N ARG A 186 0.39 -6.47 -10.24
CA ARG A 186 -0.90 -7.10 -10.57
C ARG A 186 -1.79 -6.19 -11.42
N ALA A 187 -1.75 -4.88 -11.18
CA ALA A 187 -2.49 -3.90 -11.96
C ALA A 187 -1.96 -3.75 -13.41
N THR A 188 -0.65 -3.97 -13.62
CA THR A 188 0.02 -3.72 -14.91
C THR A 188 0.28 -4.98 -15.73
N ASP A 189 0.73 -6.06 -15.08
CA ASP A 189 1.01 -7.38 -15.67
C ASP A 189 0.62 -8.50 -14.69
N PRO A 190 -0.65 -8.95 -14.74
CA PRO A 190 -1.17 -10.00 -13.87
C PRO A 190 -0.38 -11.31 -13.93
N ALA A 191 0.12 -11.69 -15.12
CA ALA A 191 0.85 -12.94 -15.32
C ALA A 191 2.26 -12.87 -14.71
N ALA A 192 2.94 -11.73 -14.80
CA ALA A 192 4.22 -11.53 -14.14
C ALA A 192 4.07 -11.53 -12.61
N ALA A 193 2.98 -10.98 -12.06
CA ALA A 193 2.71 -11.01 -10.62
C ALA A 193 2.61 -12.47 -10.09
N ILE A 194 1.91 -13.35 -10.81
CA ILE A 194 1.82 -14.78 -10.46
C ILE A 194 3.20 -15.45 -10.49
N LYS A 195 4.02 -15.18 -11.52
CA LYS A 195 5.39 -15.73 -11.60
C LYS A 195 6.26 -15.26 -10.43
N MET A 196 6.14 -13.99 -10.04
CA MET A 196 6.85 -13.44 -8.88
C MET A 196 6.46 -14.17 -7.59
N LEU A 197 5.17 -14.43 -7.38
CA LEU A 197 4.68 -15.20 -6.23
C LEU A 197 5.21 -16.63 -6.24
N GLN A 198 5.08 -17.33 -7.37
CA GLN A 198 5.54 -18.71 -7.50
C GLN A 198 7.01 -18.89 -7.13
N ALA A 199 7.87 -17.91 -7.48
CA ALA A 199 9.30 -17.97 -7.21
C ALA A 199 9.66 -17.93 -5.72
N VAL A 200 8.87 -17.22 -4.90
CA VAL A 200 9.15 -17.04 -3.46
C VAL A 200 8.26 -17.92 -2.58
N TRP A 201 7.18 -18.49 -3.13
CA TRP A 201 6.09 -19.11 -2.36
C TRP A 201 6.55 -20.15 -1.33
N SER A 202 7.51 -21.00 -1.66
CA SER A 202 7.99 -22.04 -0.75
C SER A 202 8.74 -21.51 0.48
N GLN A 203 9.22 -20.27 0.43
CA GLN A 203 10.01 -19.62 1.48
C GLN A 203 9.15 -18.78 2.43
N GLU A 204 7.90 -18.46 2.03
CA GLU A 204 7.02 -17.59 2.79
C GLU A 204 6.28 -18.33 3.93
N ASP A 205 6.10 -17.64 5.05
CA ASP A 205 5.23 -18.11 6.11
C ASP A 205 3.74 -18.02 5.71
N ALA A 206 2.89 -18.71 6.46
CA ALA A 206 1.47 -18.82 6.15
C ALA A 206 0.71 -17.47 6.18
N GLY A 207 1.13 -16.50 7.01
CA GLY A 207 0.53 -15.17 7.08
C GLY A 207 0.88 -14.33 5.86
N THR A 208 2.15 -14.36 5.46
CA THR A 208 2.61 -13.67 4.26
C THR A 208 1.96 -14.24 3.01
N LYS A 209 1.87 -15.57 2.88
CA LYS A 209 1.13 -16.25 1.80
C LYS A 209 -0.33 -15.80 1.70
N GLN A 210 -1.04 -15.76 2.82
CA GLN A 210 -2.44 -15.32 2.86
C GLN A 210 -2.56 -13.87 2.38
N GLY A 211 -1.72 -12.96 2.89
CA GLY A 211 -1.75 -11.56 2.50
C GLY A 211 -1.40 -11.30 1.02
N PHE A 212 -0.61 -12.18 0.40
CA PHE A 212 -0.38 -12.15 -1.03
C PHE A 212 -1.56 -12.67 -1.86
N LEU A 213 -2.25 -13.72 -1.40
CA LEU A 213 -3.46 -14.21 -2.08
C LEU A 213 -4.56 -13.17 -2.09
N GLU A 214 -4.76 -12.44 -0.98
CA GLU A 214 -5.75 -11.37 -0.89
C GLU A 214 -5.62 -10.32 -2.01
N ILE A 215 -4.39 -10.09 -2.51
CA ILE A 215 -4.11 -9.15 -3.61
C ILE A 215 -4.59 -9.70 -4.97
N LEU A 216 -4.58 -11.02 -5.18
CA LEU A 216 -4.95 -11.63 -6.46
C LEU A 216 -6.42 -11.45 -6.83
N ASN A 217 -7.27 -11.07 -5.85
CA ASN A 217 -8.66 -10.71 -6.10
C ASN A 217 -8.79 -9.57 -7.12
N GLU A 218 -7.82 -8.66 -7.16
CA GLU A 218 -7.73 -7.61 -8.18
C GLU A 218 -7.37 -8.24 -9.53
N ASN A 219 -8.22 -8.03 -10.55
CA ASN A 219 -8.06 -8.59 -11.90
C ASN A 219 -7.95 -10.13 -11.95
N ILE A 220 -8.58 -10.85 -11.01
CA ILE A 220 -8.65 -12.31 -11.01
C ILE A 220 -9.18 -12.84 -12.35
N SER A 221 -8.52 -13.88 -12.89
CA SER A 221 -8.91 -14.47 -14.18
C SER A 221 -8.47 -15.94 -14.32
N GLU A 222 -8.89 -16.56 -15.42
CA GLU A 222 -8.54 -17.92 -15.81
C GLU A 222 -7.02 -18.19 -15.81
N THR A 223 -6.18 -17.19 -16.04
CA THR A 223 -4.71 -17.37 -16.06
C THR A 223 -4.12 -17.69 -14.69
N ASP A 224 -4.83 -17.37 -13.62
CA ASP A 224 -4.38 -17.59 -12.24
C ASP A 224 -4.66 -19.01 -11.75
N LEU A 225 -5.58 -19.71 -12.43
CA LEU A 225 -6.09 -21.00 -11.99
C LEU A 225 -5.01 -22.07 -11.82
N PRO A 226 -4.02 -22.27 -12.73
CA PRO A 226 -2.98 -23.27 -12.54
C PRO A 226 -2.17 -23.07 -11.25
N PHE A 227 -1.91 -21.80 -10.88
CA PHE A 227 -1.25 -21.50 -9.62
C PHE A 227 -2.17 -21.81 -8.45
N LEU A 228 -3.41 -21.32 -8.43
CA LEU A 228 -4.35 -21.55 -7.34
C LEU A 228 -4.64 -23.04 -7.10
N GLU A 229 -4.81 -23.83 -8.16
CA GLU A 229 -5.03 -25.28 -8.04
C GLU A 229 -3.82 -25.99 -7.42
N SER A 230 -2.60 -25.54 -7.73
CA SER A 230 -1.38 -26.07 -7.10
C SER A 230 -1.34 -25.82 -5.59
N LEU A 231 -2.09 -24.84 -5.07
CA LEU A 231 -2.13 -24.49 -3.65
C LEU A 231 -3.13 -25.33 -2.85
N LEU A 232 -3.97 -26.17 -3.46
CA LEU A 232 -4.91 -27.04 -2.73
C LEU A 232 -4.22 -28.04 -1.79
N VAL A 233 -2.92 -28.30 -2.01
CA VAL A 233 -2.07 -29.16 -1.16
C VAL A 233 -1.41 -28.42 0.03
N GLU A 234 -1.54 -27.09 0.13
CA GLU A 234 -0.94 -26.29 1.22
C GLU A 234 -1.41 -26.75 2.60
N LYS A 235 -0.52 -26.93 3.57
CA LYS A 235 -0.95 -27.42 4.91
C LYS A 235 -1.74 -26.38 5.71
N SER A 236 -1.55 -25.10 5.41
CA SER A 236 -2.14 -24.00 6.15
C SER A 236 -3.62 -23.83 5.82
N LYS A 237 -4.50 -23.98 6.83
CA LYS A 237 -5.96 -23.83 6.67
C LYS A 237 -6.35 -22.44 6.13
N LYS A 238 -5.72 -21.37 6.63
CA LYS A 238 -6.01 -20.00 6.20
C LYS A 238 -5.57 -19.71 4.76
N VAL A 239 -4.47 -20.33 4.31
CA VAL A 239 -4.02 -20.23 2.91
C VAL A 239 -4.99 -21.01 2.02
N LYS A 240 -5.35 -22.24 2.38
CA LYS A 240 -6.36 -23.02 1.63
C LYS A 240 -7.71 -22.28 1.52
N ALA A 241 -8.18 -21.67 2.61
CA ALA A 241 -9.43 -20.94 2.62
C ALA A 241 -9.41 -19.76 1.64
N GLU A 242 -8.34 -18.95 1.64
CA GLU A 242 -8.21 -17.83 0.70
C GLU A 242 -8.05 -18.32 -0.76
N THR A 243 -7.30 -19.41 -0.99
CA THR A 243 -7.21 -20.05 -2.31
C THR A 243 -8.59 -20.47 -2.83
N ILE A 244 -9.39 -21.16 -2.01
CA ILE A 244 -10.74 -21.61 -2.38
C ILE A 244 -11.62 -20.41 -2.72
N LYS A 245 -11.60 -19.36 -1.88
CA LYS A 245 -12.34 -18.11 -2.12
C LYS A 245 -12.01 -17.47 -3.47
N LEU A 246 -10.72 -17.42 -3.84
CA LEU A 246 -10.31 -16.91 -5.16
C LEU A 246 -10.75 -17.83 -6.30
N MET A 247 -10.65 -19.15 -6.13
CA MET A 247 -11.07 -20.11 -7.14
C MET A 247 -12.58 -20.07 -7.40
N LEU A 248 -13.40 -19.75 -6.40
CA LEU A 248 -14.84 -19.55 -6.56
C LEU A 248 -15.19 -18.35 -7.45
N LEU A 249 -14.26 -17.41 -7.66
CA LEU A 249 -14.42 -16.30 -8.60
C LEU A 249 -14.10 -16.69 -10.06
N ILE A 250 -13.53 -17.88 -10.28
CA ILE A 250 -13.14 -18.40 -11.60
C ILE A 250 -14.10 -19.55 -11.96
N PRO A 251 -15.05 -19.35 -12.90
CA PRO A 251 -16.12 -20.32 -13.15
C PRO A 251 -15.64 -21.70 -13.65
N SER A 252 -14.47 -21.76 -14.28
CA SER A 252 -13.89 -23.01 -14.80
C SER A 252 -13.21 -23.88 -13.73
N SER A 253 -13.05 -23.36 -12.51
CA SER A 253 -12.20 -23.94 -11.47
C SER A 253 -12.67 -25.33 -11.03
N SER A 254 -11.71 -26.16 -10.60
CA SER A 254 -12.01 -27.51 -10.09
C SER A 254 -12.94 -27.51 -8.88
N ILE A 255 -12.92 -26.46 -8.03
CA ILE A 255 -13.81 -26.38 -6.87
C ILE A 255 -15.27 -26.18 -7.28
N ILE A 256 -15.55 -25.37 -8.31
CA ILE A 256 -16.90 -25.20 -8.86
C ILE A 256 -17.43 -26.53 -9.39
N LYS A 257 -16.62 -27.29 -10.14
CA LYS A 257 -17.01 -28.63 -10.63
C LYS A 257 -17.30 -29.61 -9.48
N GLN A 258 -16.56 -29.52 -8.39
CA GLN A 258 -16.84 -30.32 -7.18
C GLN A 258 -18.18 -29.90 -6.56
N TYR A 259 -18.45 -28.60 -6.44
CA TYR A 259 -19.71 -28.09 -5.89
C TYR A 259 -20.91 -28.49 -6.75
N GLU A 260 -20.78 -28.40 -8.07
CA GLU A 260 -21.76 -28.94 -9.02
C GLU A 260 -22.00 -30.44 -8.78
N GLY A 261 -20.93 -31.24 -8.66
CA GLY A 261 -21.01 -32.66 -8.36
C GLY A 261 -21.73 -32.96 -7.04
N THR A 262 -21.44 -32.18 -5.99
CA THR A 262 -22.10 -32.28 -4.69
C THR A 262 -23.58 -31.90 -4.78
N LEU A 263 -23.92 -30.82 -5.51
CA LEU A 263 -25.31 -30.43 -5.75
C LEU A 263 -26.10 -31.51 -6.50
N LYS A 264 -25.50 -32.21 -7.48
CA LYS A 264 -26.16 -33.33 -8.17
C LYS A 264 -26.49 -34.51 -7.24
N LYS A 265 -25.75 -34.69 -6.15
CA LYS A 265 -26.05 -35.72 -5.12
C LYS A 265 -27.17 -35.26 -4.19
N LEU A 266 -27.24 -33.97 -3.91
CA LEU A 266 -28.13 -33.40 -2.90
C LEU A 266 -29.48 -32.94 -3.45
N VAL A 267 -29.51 -32.35 -4.65
CA VAL A 267 -30.71 -31.80 -5.26
C VAL A 267 -31.04 -32.63 -6.48
N THR A 268 -32.16 -33.35 -6.45
CA THR A 268 -32.58 -34.23 -7.54
C THR A 268 -33.96 -33.86 -8.05
N LEU A 269 -34.21 -34.05 -9.34
CA LEU A 269 -35.52 -33.84 -9.94
C LEU A 269 -36.36 -35.11 -9.83
N GLN A 270 -37.51 -35.03 -9.14
CA GLN A 270 -38.41 -36.15 -8.94
C GLN A 270 -39.78 -35.88 -9.55
N LYS A 271 -40.45 -36.95 -10.01
CA LYS A 271 -41.85 -36.92 -10.43
C LYS A 271 -42.75 -37.36 -9.28
N GLU A 272 -43.52 -36.44 -8.76
CA GLU A 272 -44.53 -36.72 -7.73
C GLU A 272 -45.91 -36.89 -8.37
N ARG A 273 -46.66 -37.90 -7.92
CA ARG A 273 -48.06 -38.05 -8.32
C ARG A 273 -48.91 -36.96 -7.66
N THR A 274 -49.78 -36.33 -8.43
CA THR A 274 -50.76 -35.39 -7.87
C THR A 274 -51.77 -36.13 -6.98
N LEU A 275 -52.33 -35.45 -5.96
CA LEU A 275 -53.26 -36.02 -4.97
C LEU A 275 -54.47 -36.76 -5.58
N LEU A 276 -54.88 -36.41 -6.79
CA LEU A 276 -56.00 -37.04 -7.51
C LEU A 276 -55.55 -38.13 -8.50
N GLY A 277 -54.27 -38.49 -8.56
CA GLY A 277 -53.74 -39.55 -9.43
C GLY A 277 -53.77 -39.27 -10.94
N MET A 278 -54.36 -38.16 -11.38
CA MET A 278 -54.55 -37.80 -12.80
C MET A 278 -53.33 -37.15 -13.46
N GLY A 279 -52.16 -37.11 -12.80
CA GLY A 279 -50.95 -36.54 -13.37
C GLY A 279 -49.72 -36.65 -12.46
N SER A 280 -48.57 -36.22 -12.99
CA SER A 280 -47.32 -36.09 -12.26
C SER A 280 -46.75 -34.68 -12.41
N LYS A 281 -46.28 -34.09 -11.31
CA LYS A 281 -45.54 -32.81 -11.31
C LYS A 281 -44.07 -33.07 -11.02
N LEU A 282 -43.20 -32.27 -11.64
CA LEU A 282 -41.78 -32.26 -11.32
C LEU A 282 -41.55 -31.43 -10.06
N ARG A 283 -40.69 -31.90 -9.15
CA ARG A 283 -40.24 -31.19 -7.95
C ARG A 283 -38.77 -31.44 -7.68
N LEU A 284 -38.12 -30.45 -7.05
CA LEU A 284 -36.80 -30.65 -6.46
C LEU A 284 -36.96 -31.41 -5.16
N HIS A 285 -36.16 -32.44 -5.01
CA HIS A 285 -35.96 -33.14 -3.75
C HIS A 285 -34.57 -32.80 -3.21
N PHE A 286 -34.54 -32.28 -1.99
CA PHE A 286 -33.33 -31.95 -1.26
C PHE A 286 -33.02 -33.06 -0.25
N ALA A 287 -31.90 -33.76 -0.45
CA ALA A 287 -31.43 -34.76 0.49
C ALA A 287 -30.89 -34.08 1.77
N PRO A 288 -30.83 -34.78 2.91
CA PRO A 288 -30.22 -34.22 4.12
C PRO A 288 -28.75 -33.81 3.88
N ALA A 289 -28.40 -32.56 4.16
CA ALA A 289 -27.02 -32.07 4.00
C ALA A 289 -26.08 -32.69 5.04
N SER A 290 -26.63 -33.25 6.12
CA SER A 290 -25.91 -34.10 7.09
C SER A 290 -25.16 -35.27 6.42
N ASN A 291 -25.61 -35.75 5.26
CA ASN A 291 -24.94 -36.81 4.50
C ASN A 291 -23.55 -36.42 3.97
N ILE A 292 -23.25 -35.12 3.88
CA ILE A 292 -22.01 -34.61 3.29
C ILE A 292 -21.14 -33.80 4.25
N GLN A 293 -21.36 -33.84 5.57
CA GLN A 293 -20.63 -32.97 6.52
C GLN A 293 -19.09 -33.04 6.38
N LYS A 294 -18.56 -34.24 6.15
CA LYS A 294 -17.12 -34.44 5.93
C LYS A 294 -16.67 -33.84 4.59
N GLU A 295 -17.38 -34.15 3.51
CA GLU A 295 -17.13 -33.60 2.17
C GLU A 295 -17.22 -32.07 2.19
N ALA A 296 -18.23 -31.51 2.86
CA ALA A 296 -18.42 -30.06 3.01
C ALA A 296 -17.21 -29.39 3.67
N THR A 297 -16.65 -29.99 4.73
CA THR A 297 -15.44 -29.46 5.39
C THR A 297 -14.22 -29.51 4.47
N GLU A 298 -14.07 -30.58 3.68
CA GLU A 298 -12.98 -30.74 2.70
C GLU A 298 -13.10 -29.75 1.53
N LEU A 299 -14.33 -29.41 1.15
CA LEU A 299 -14.70 -28.41 0.15
C LEU A 299 -14.59 -26.96 0.63
N GLY A 300 -14.20 -26.74 1.88
CA GLY A 300 -14.08 -25.41 2.48
C GLY A 300 -15.41 -24.74 2.81
N LEU A 301 -16.52 -25.50 2.87
CA LEU A 301 -17.82 -24.98 3.26
C LEU A 301 -17.90 -24.81 4.79
N GLU A 302 -18.57 -23.74 5.20
CA GLU A 302 -18.90 -23.53 6.60
C GLU A 302 -20.05 -24.46 7.01
N VAL A 303 -19.76 -25.41 7.91
CA VAL A 303 -20.74 -26.40 8.39
C VAL A 303 -21.68 -25.86 9.47
N LYS A 304 -21.34 -24.71 10.06
CA LYS A 304 -22.19 -23.99 11.02
C LYS A 304 -22.65 -22.71 10.36
N SER A 305 -23.95 -22.43 10.43
CA SER A 305 -24.51 -21.20 9.89
C SER A 305 -24.04 -20.00 10.70
N GLY A 306 -23.44 -19.03 10.02
CA GLY A 306 -23.22 -17.67 10.53
C GLY A 306 -24.36 -16.70 10.19
N GLU A 307 -25.29 -17.11 9.33
CA GLU A 307 -26.32 -16.24 8.76
C GLU A 307 -27.66 -16.42 9.48
N ALA A 308 -28.25 -15.31 9.90
CA ALA A 308 -29.52 -15.32 10.61
C ALA A 308 -30.62 -15.89 9.71
N GLY A 309 -31.42 -16.81 10.25
CA GLY A 309 -32.53 -17.42 9.54
C GLY A 309 -32.17 -18.66 8.72
N TYR A 310 -30.91 -19.06 8.59
CA TYR A 310 -30.51 -20.33 7.97
C TYR A 310 -30.05 -21.34 9.03
N SER A 311 -30.60 -22.55 8.99
CA SER A 311 -30.06 -23.70 9.72
C SER A 311 -28.72 -24.14 9.13
N ASN A 312 -27.98 -24.98 9.85
CA ASN A 312 -26.68 -25.50 9.38
C ASN A 312 -26.80 -26.27 8.04
N GLU A 313 -27.89 -27.01 7.83
CA GLU A 313 -28.09 -27.73 6.55
C GLU A 313 -28.42 -26.78 5.41
N GLU A 314 -29.29 -25.80 5.66
CA GLU A 314 -29.67 -24.79 4.67
C GLU A 314 -28.48 -23.89 4.29
N TRP A 315 -27.58 -23.61 5.23
CA TRP A 315 -26.37 -22.84 4.99
C TRP A 315 -25.39 -23.54 4.03
N ILE A 316 -25.31 -24.86 4.09
CA ILE A 316 -24.51 -25.65 3.14
C ILE A 316 -25.11 -25.53 1.73
N TYR A 317 -26.43 -25.64 1.60
CA TYR A 317 -27.11 -25.41 0.32
C TYR A 317 -26.88 -24.00 -0.21
N TYR A 318 -27.01 -22.99 0.64
CA TYR A 318 -26.84 -21.59 0.28
C TYR A 318 -25.45 -21.33 -0.33
N GLN A 319 -24.39 -21.81 0.32
CA GLN A 319 -23.01 -21.69 -0.17
C GLN A 319 -22.80 -22.43 -1.49
N LEU A 320 -23.29 -23.66 -1.62
CA LEU A 320 -23.16 -24.45 -2.85
C LEU A 320 -23.89 -23.79 -4.03
N ILE A 321 -25.14 -23.36 -3.82
CA ILE A 321 -26.00 -22.79 -4.86
C ILE A 321 -25.48 -21.43 -5.30
N SER A 322 -24.98 -20.60 -4.38
CA SER A 322 -24.43 -19.28 -4.69
C SER A 322 -23.12 -19.31 -5.48
N ALA A 323 -22.39 -20.42 -5.41
CA ALA A 323 -21.12 -20.59 -6.10
C ALA A 323 -21.27 -21.04 -7.56
N VAL A 324 -22.24 -21.91 -7.88
CA VAL A 324 -22.35 -22.49 -9.22
C VAL A 324 -23.03 -21.56 -10.22
N GLN A 325 -22.59 -21.60 -11.48
CA GLN A 325 -23.20 -20.80 -12.56
C GLN A 325 -24.69 -21.13 -12.71
N PRO A 326 -25.60 -20.16 -12.90
CA PRO A 326 -27.03 -20.47 -13.06
C PRO A 326 -27.34 -21.45 -14.21
N ALA A 327 -26.57 -21.40 -15.31
CA ALA A 327 -26.66 -22.33 -16.44
C ALA A 327 -26.45 -23.80 -16.05
N PHE A 328 -25.75 -24.09 -14.94
CA PHE A 328 -25.63 -25.43 -14.37
C PHE A 328 -26.99 -26.07 -14.16
N TRP A 329 -27.95 -25.33 -13.59
CA TRP A 329 -29.25 -25.86 -13.24
C TRP A 329 -30.07 -26.23 -14.47
N GLU A 330 -30.01 -25.42 -15.53
CA GLU A 330 -30.72 -25.72 -16.77
C GLU A 330 -30.17 -26.97 -17.45
N GLN A 331 -28.84 -27.10 -17.49
CA GLN A 331 -28.16 -28.25 -18.07
C GLN A 331 -28.41 -29.51 -17.24
N TYR A 332 -28.29 -29.43 -15.92
CA TYR A 332 -28.44 -30.58 -15.03
C TYR A 332 -29.89 -31.06 -14.95
N LEU A 333 -30.85 -30.14 -14.81
CA LEU A 333 -32.27 -30.49 -14.70
C LEU A 333 -32.93 -30.72 -16.07
N GLY A 334 -32.29 -30.29 -17.16
CA GLY A 334 -32.85 -30.35 -18.51
C GLY A 334 -34.11 -29.49 -18.65
N GLN A 335 -34.15 -28.35 -17.97
CA GLN A 335 -35.29 -27.43 -17.93
C GLN A 335 -34.83 -26.00 -18.27
N PRO A 336 -35.66 -25.17 -18.92
CA PRO A 336 -35.35 -23.76 -19.11
C PRO A 336 -35.36 -23.00 -17.77
N GLY A 337 -34.64 -21.89 -17.68
CA GLY A 337 -34.46 -21.11 -16.45
C GLY A 337 -35.77 -20.73 -15.75
N GLU A 338 -36.81 -20.34 -16.49
CA GLU A 338 -38.15 -20.06 -15.96
C GLU A 338 -38.67 -21.26 -15.16
N LYS A 339 -38.53 -22.45 -15.74
CA LYS A 339 -38.99 -23.67 -15.10
C LYS A 339 -38.12 -24.08 -13.92
N VAL A 340 -36.81 -23.82 -13.98
CA VAL A 340 -35.91 -24.01 -12.84
C VAL A 340 -36.36 -23.15 -11.66
N MET A 341 -36.66 -21.87 -11.87
CA MET A 341 -37.14 -21.01 -10.78
C MET A 341 -38.49 -21.46 -10.23
N GLU A 342 -39.44 -21.87 -11.09
CA GLU A 342 -40.70 -22.45 -10.62
C GLU A 342 -40.45 -23.68 -9.73
N LEU A 343 -39.46 -24.50 -10.08
CA LEU A 343 -39.09 -25.69 -9.32
C LEU A 343 -38.48 -25.34 -7.96
N PHE A 344 -37.63 -24.32 -7.87
CA PHE A 344 -37.13 -23.79 -6.59
C PHE A 344 -38.27 -23.22 -5.74
N ASN A 345 -39.16 -22.42 -6.32
CA ASN A 345 -40.29 -21.81 -5.61
C ASN A 345 -41.41 -22.79 -5.22
N ALA A 346 -41.35 -24.04 -5.68
CA ALA A 346 -42.39 -25.03 -5.40
C ALA A 346 -42.35 -25.57 -3.95
N ASP A 347 -41.23 -25.41 -3.25
CA ASP A 347 -41.00 -25.90 -1.88
C ASP A 347 -40.34 -24.80 -1.01
N GLU A 348 -40.58 -24.83 0.30
CA GLU A 348 -40.09 -23.82 1.25
C GLU A 348 -38.56 -23.74 1.26
N LEU A 349 -37.86 -24.88 1.21
CA LEU A 349 -36.40 -24.89 1.20
C LEU A 349 -35.88 -24.27 -0.10
N GLY A 350 -36.43 -24.67 -1.25
CA GLY A 350 -36.04 -24.12 -2.55
C GLY A 350 -36.30 -22.62 -2.63
N LYS A 351 -37.46 -22.14 -2.15
CA LYS A 351 -37.79 -20.71 -2.09
C LYS A 351 -36.77 -19.93 -1.27
N LYS A 352 -36.34 -20.48 -0.14
CA LYS A 352 -35.31 -19.90 0.72
C LYS A 352 -33.94 -19.80 0.05
N MET A 353 -33.66 -20.58 -0.99
CA MET A 353 -32.41 -20.53 -1.75
C MET A 353 -32.42 -19.52 -2.90
N MET A 354 -33.53 -18.82 -3.15
CA MET A 354 -33.61 -17.80 -4.21
C MET A 354 -32.54 -16.70 -4.08
N PRO A 355 -32.21 -16.17 -2.88
CA PRO A 355 -31.12 -15.21 -2.76
C PRO A 355 -29.74 -15.79 -3.17
N ALA A 356 -29.50 -17.08 -2.96
CA ALA A 356 -28.29 -17.74 -3.42
C ALA A 356 -28.21 -17.79 -4.96
N LEU A 357 -29.32 -18.07 -5.65
CA LEU A 357 -29.38 -18.00 -7.11
C LEU A 357 -29.13 -16.58 -7.64
N VAL A 358 -29.60 -15.55 -6.93
CA VAL A 358 -29.30 -14.14 -7.25
C VAL A 358 -27.80 -13.86 -7.13
N LEU A 359 -27.17 -14.29 -6.03
CA LEU A 359 -25.72 -14.14 -5.87
C LEU A 359 -24.93 -14.86 -6.97
N ALA A 360 -25.35 -16.08 -7.33
CA ALA A 360 -24.75 -16.82 -8.44
C ALA A 360 -24.85 -16.05 -9.77
N ALA A 361 -26.01 -15.48 -10.09
CA ALA A 361 -26.19 -14.69 -11.31
C ALA A 361 -25.32 -13.42 -11.32
N VAL A 362 -25.23 -12.72 -10.18
CA VAL A 362 -24.39 -11.51 -10.02
C VAL A 362 -22.91 -11.84 -10.18
N ALA A 363 -22.43 -12.87 -9.47
CA ALA A 363 -21.03 -13.30 -9.51
C ALA A 363 -20.58 -13.67 -10.93
N ASN A 364 -21.46 -14.32 -11.69
CA ASN A 364 -21.18 -14.75 -13.07
C ASN A 364 -21.53 -13.69 -14.14
N LYS A 365 -22.04 -12.51 -13.74
CA LYS A 365 -22.49 -11.44 -14.65
C LYS A 365 -23.50 -11.95 -15.70
N ASP A 366 -24.34 -12.92 -15.32
CA ASP A 366 -25.33 -13.53 -16.21
C ASP A 366 -26.56 -12.63 -16.33
N LYS A 367 -26.60 -11.84 -17.41
CA LYS A 367 -27.69 -10.88 -17.67
C LYS A 367 -29.05 -11.57 -17.81
N ARG A 368 -29.10 -12.74 -18.44
CA ARG A 368 -30.36 -13.44 -18.72
C ARG A 368 -30.97 -13.94 -17.42
N TRP A 369 -30.16 -14.58 -16.57
CA TRP A 369 -30.64 -14.98 -15.25
C TRP A 369 -30.94 -13.79 -14.35
N GLY A 370 -30.20 -12.69 -14.46
CA GLY A 370 -30.50 -11.44 -13.75
C GLY A 370 -31.89 -10.88 -14.10
N GLU A 371 -32.22 -10.79 -15.40
CA GLU A 371 -33.56 -10.38 -15.86
C GLU A 371 -34.64 -11.34 -15.37
N LEU A 372 -34.39 -12.65 -15.52
CA LEU A 372 -35.31 -13.69 -15.13
C LEU A 372 -35.67 -13.62 -13.63
N LEU A 373 -34.67 -13.45 -12.76
CA LEU A 373 -34.83 -13.30 -11.32
C LEU A 373 -35.49 -11.97 -10.94
N PHE A 374 -35.21 -10.88 -11.68
CA PHE A 374 -35.82 -9.57 -11.44
C PHE A 374 -37.31 -9.55 -11.76
N TYR A 375 -37.73 -10.07 -12.92
CA TYR A 375 -39.15 -10.09 -13.32
C TYR A 375 -40.00 -11.03 -12.48
N ASN A 376 -39.37 -12.01 -11.82
CA ASN A 376 -40.02 -12.95 -10.91
C ASN A 376 -39.82 -12.57 -9.44
N ALA A 377 -39.32 -11.36 -9.15
CA ALA A 377 -39.12 -10.84 -7.79
C ALA A 377 -40.42 -10.72 -6.97
N GLY A 378 -41.59 -10.74 -7.63
CA GLY A 378 -42.90 -10.87 -6.95
C GLY A 378 -43.14 -12.24 -6.28
N ILE A 379 -42.21 -13.20 -6.44
CA ILE A 379 -42.21 -14.52 -5.83
C ILE A 379 -41.11 -14.64 -4.74
N VAL A 380 -40.21 -13.66 -4.61
CA VAL A 380 -39.08 -13.64 -3.65
C VAL A 380 -39.52 -13.10 -2.28
#